data_AF-A0A950S0W2-F1
#
_entry.id   AF-A0A950S0W2-F1
#
_cell.length_a   1.000
_cell.length_b   1.000
_cell.length_c   1.000
_cell.angle_alpha   90.00
_cell.angle_beta   90.00
_cell.angle_gamma   90.00
#
_symmetry.space_group_name_H-M   'P 1'
#
loop_
_entity.id
_entity.type
_entity.pdbx_description
1 polymer ?
#
loop_
_entity_poly.entity_id
_entity_poly.type
_entity_poly.pdbx_seq_one_letter_code
_entity_poly.pdbx_strand_id
1 'polypeptide(L)'
;MPTELAAPEISATLDGDLGGEEPWRDVLRPPADSRRLLAARSAWAVLALASGDDRLAARVADGLSRPEASRARARLEAEGLLQLLPLLMARAGRAWCVCSDAEAIVEQMRADPRLAFTGAVGDTAWPQAYVRAVDLPQLVDAYALDAHLDQHADQAGDQHIPSAAFHEILLRPVAEPWPLPEAPAAVPDLVRALDVLELAVERAGVHRAEIHAAWTLIHMRADAAVPSWHRARRPPRVRSAALRLGHRAASPFSRALAATRAADADLLSALLFAAGTPVSRSTLQVGMGWQSARLQAAVDALVAEPPRGQQVLLLDDERLQLVTAAAASGQVERLLRHLKRDGLPETLELPETVWLVMVIVVLEQPITRTEITARRMADSDRQVQILLRHRLVREEPRAAVPGRGIPLVTTDLVLRRFGLRSIAELQDYLLTHAQGLEEARLPFLADGFNDGGAMNSCIHESSNST
;
A
#
# COMPACT_ATOMS: atom_id res chain seq x y z
N MET A 1 -23.93 1.34 -42.77
CA MET A 1 -24.15 1.23 -41.31
C MET A 1 -23.07 0.32 -40.74
N PRO A 2 -21.94 0.86 -40.28
CA PRO A 2 -21.12 0.19 -39.29
C PRO A 2 -21.40 0.81 -37.92
N THR A 3 -21.70 -0.05 -36.95
CA THR A 3 -21.95 0.30 -35.55
C THR A 3 -20.61 0.68 -34.90
N GLU A 4 -20.48 1.93 -34.49
CA GLU A 4 -19.43 2.40 -33.59
C GLU A 4 -19.49 1.63 -32.27
N LEU A 5 -18.36 1.05 -31.89
CA LEU A 5 -18.06 0.67 -30.50
C LEU A 5 -16.97 1.62 -30.04
N ALA A 6 -17.43 2.68 -29.36
CA ALA A 6 -16.60 3.68 -28.71
C ALA A 6 -15.70 3.02 -27.66
N ALA A 7 -14.41 3.37 -27.69
CA ALA A 7 -13.53 3.22 -26.54
C ALA A 7 -14.14 4.01 -25.36
N PRO A 8 -14.06 3.52 -24.12
CA PRO A 8 -14.49 4.32 -22.98
C PRO A 8 -13.58 5.55 -22.91
N GLU A 9 -14.15 6.71 -23.21
CA GLU A 9 -13.62 8.01 -22.80
C GLU A 9 -13.50 7.98 -21.27
N ILE A 10 -12.29 7.79 -20.77
CA ILE A 10 -11.96 8.12 -19.38
C ILE A 10 -11.89 9.63 -19.34
N SER A 11 -13.08 10.22 -19.18
CA SER A 11 -13.32 11.63 -18.99
C SER A 11 -12.44 12.16 -17.87
N ALA A 12 -11.70 13.21 -18.21
CA ALA A 12 -11.10 14.14 -17.28
C ALA A 12 -12.17 14.64 -16.30
N THR A 13 -12.13 14.18 -15.05
CA THR A 13 -12.79 14.84 -13.92
C THR A 13 -12.18 14.34 -12.61
N LEU A 14 -10.93 14.74 -12.39
CA LEU A 14 -10.33 14.85 -11.05
C LEU A 14 -9.77 16.27 -10.90
N ASP A 15 -10.62 17.25 -11.16
CA ASP A 15 -10.45 18.60 -10.63
C ASP A 15 -11.05 18.63 -9.24
N GLY A 16 -10.15 18.71 -8.26
CA GLY A 16 -10.40 18.70 -6.83
C GLY A 16 -9.14 19.07 -6.07
N ASP A 17 -8.56 20.20 -6.45
CA ASP A 17 -7.73 21.11 -5.66
C ASP A 17 -6.47 20.54 -4.96
N LEU A 18 -5.39 20.37 -5.73
CA LEU A 18 -4.13 20.96 -5.28
C LEU A 18 -4.27 22.45 -5.54
N GLY A 19 -4.47 23.24 -4.49
CA GLY A 19 -4.24 24.66 -4.58
C GLY A 19 -2.81 24.91 -5.10
N GLY A 20 -2.71 25.38 -6.33
CA GLY A 20 -1.69 26.32 -6.77
C GLY A 20 -0.38 25.78 -7.33
N GLU A 21 0.37 24.94 -6.63
CA GLU A 21 1.77 24.67 -7.01
C GLU A 21 2.15 23.23 -6.73
N GLU A 22 2.75 22.55 -7.71
CA GLU A 22 3.50 21.31 -7.50
C GLU A 22 4.94 21.72 -7.17
N PRO A 23 5.28 21.95 -5.88
CA PRO A 23 6.53 22.61 -5.50
C PRO A 23 7.78 21.87 -6.00
N TRP A 24 7.67 20.55 -6.21
CA TRP A 24 8.73 19.73 -6.78
C TRP A 24 9.05 20.07 -8.23
N ARG A 25 8.08 20.52 -9.04
CA ARG A 25 8.31 20.93 -10.44
C ARG A 25 9.15 22.21 -10.51
N ASP A 26 8.81 23.19 -9.69
CA ASP A 26 9.57 24.44 -9.61
C ASP A 26 10.96 24.20 -9.02
N VAL A 27 11.07 23.33 -8.02
CA VAL A 27 12.34 22.94 -7.41
C VAL A 27 13.21 22.11 -8.34
N LEU A 28 12.67 21.39 -9.34
CA LEU A 28 13.46 20.63 -10.31
C LEU A 28 13.73 21.39 -11.61
N ARG A 29 13.25 22.61 -11.73
CA ARG A 29 13.43 23.40 -12.95
C ARG A 29 14.93 23.70 -13.15
N PRO A 30 15.55 23.21 -14.24
CA PRO A 30 16.97 23.44 -14.46
C PRO A 30 17.23 24.95 -14.62
N PRO A 31 18.41 25.44 -14.20
CA PRO A 31 18.78 26.82 -14.42
C PRO A 31 18.84 27.12 -15.93
N ALA A 32 18.35 28.30 -16.34
CA ALA A 32 18.37 28.75 -17.74
C ALA A 32 19.79 28.80 -18.33
N ASP A 33 20.81 28.98 -17.48
CA ASP A 33 22.22 28.88 -17.86
C ASP A 33 22.76 27.49 -17.50
N SER A 34 22.96 26.65 -18.52
CA SER A 34 23.48 25.29 -18.37
C SER A 34 24.89 25.22 -17.78
N ARG A 35 25.65 26.33 -17.77
CA ARG A 35 26.96 26.42 -17.11
C ARG A 35 26.86 26.38 -15.58
N ARG A 36 25.66 26.60 -15.02
CA ARG A 36 25.40 26.48 -13.59
C ARG A 36 25.21 25.03 -13.12
N LEU A 37 25.00 24.10 -14.06
CA LEU A 37 24.89 22.68 -13.72
C LEU A 37 26.19 22.16 -13.09
N LEU A 38 26.06 21.27 -12.12
CA LEU A 38 27.24 20.64 -11.54
C LEU A 38 27.82 19.65 -12.55
N ALA A 39 29.14 19.68 -12.71
CA ALA A 39 29.83 18.63 -13.45
C ALA A 39 29.42 17.24 -12.90
N ALA A 40 29.29 16.24 -13.77
CA ALA A 40 28.77 14.92 -13.42
C ALA A 40 29.41 14.34 -12.14
N ARG A 41 30.74 14.42 -12.03
CA ARG A 41 31.52 14.01 -10.83
C ARG A 41 31.07 14.70 -9.54
N SER A 42 30.78 16.00 -9.61
CA SER A 42 30.35 16.80 -8.46
C SER A 42 28.91 16.49 -8.08
N ALA A 43 28.05 16.25 -9.08
CA ALA A 43 26.67 15.82 -8.84
C ALA A 43 26.63 14.46 -8.13
N TRP A 44 27.42 13.48 -8.59
CA TRP A 44 27.56 12.19 -7.92
C TRP A 44 28.14 12.30 -6.51
N ALA A 45 29.08 13.23 -6.27
CA ALA A 45 29.61 13.49 -4.93
C ALA A 45 28.52 13.99 -3.97
N VAL A 46 27.66 14.90 -4.41
CA VAL A 46 26.53 15.40 -3.62
C VAL A 46 25.51 14.29 -3.36
N LEU A 47 25.14 13.53 -4.39
CA LEU A 47 24.21 12.41 -4.26
C LEU A 47 24.74 11.33 -3.32
N ALA A 48 26.03 11.00 -3.40
CA ALA A 48 26.65 10.03 -2.52
C ALA A 48 26.58 10.45 -1.05
N LEU A 49 26.90 11.72 -0.75
CA LEU A 49 26.80 12.27 0.61
C LEU A 49 25.35 12.29 1.12
N ALA A 50 24.41 12.75 0.29
CA ALA A 50 23.01 12.86 0.67
C ALA A 50 22.29 11.50 0.76
N SER A 51 22.75 10.49 0.03
CA SER A 51 22.11 9.16 -0.02
C SER A 51 22.21 8.37 1.29
N GLY A 52 23.19 8.67 2.15
CA GLY A 52 23.53 7.87 3.32
C GLY A 52 23.88 6.40 3.01
N ASP A 53 24.25 6.08 1.77
CA ASP A 53 24.75 4.77 1.36
C ASP A 53 26.29 4.77 1.44
N ASP A 54 26.82 4.04 2.42
CA ASP A 54 28.27 3.94 2.64
C ASP A 54 29.02 3.33 1.45
N ARG A 55 28.38 2.45 0.66
CA ARG A 55 29.02 1.82 -0.50
C ARG A 55 29.14 2.79 -1.67
N LEU A 56 28.06 3.51 -1.97
CA LEU A 56 28.08 4.59 -2.97
C LEU A 56 29.11 5.65 -2.56
N ALA A 57 29.09 6.06 -1.30
CA ALA A 57 30.03 7.04 -0.77
C ALA A 57 31.49 6.55 -0.83
N ALA A 58 31.78 5.28 -0.50
CA ALA A 58 33.13 4.75 -0.65
C ALA A 58 33.61 4.77 -2.10
N ARG A 59 32.77 4.30 -3.04
CA ARG A 59 33.10 4.24 -4.47
C ARG A 59 33.36 5.63 -5.07
N VAL A 60 32.47 6.57 -4.78
CA VAL A 60 32.61 7.95 -5.27
C VAL A 60 33.82 8.64 -4.62
N ALA A 61 34.10 8.40 -3.33
CA ALA A 61 35.25 8.96 -2.65
C ALA A 61 36.59 8.53 -3.26
N ASP A 62 36.70 7.28 -3.73
CA ASP A 62 37.94 6.78 -4.32
C ASP A 62 38.29 7.45 -5.66
N GLY A 63 37.28 7.98 -6.36
CA GLY A 63 37.46 8.74 -7.60
C GLY A 63 37.65 10.25 -7.42
N LEU A 64 37.65 10.78 -6.18
CA LEU A 64 37.68 12.22 -5.91
C LEU A 64 38.98 12.66 -5.22
N SER A 65 39.49 13.82 -5.61
CA SER A 65 40.56 14.51 -4.87
C SER A 65 40.02 15.11 -3.55
N ARG A 66 40.91 15.32 -2.57
CA ARG A 66 40.54 15.96 -1.27
C ARG A 66 39.82 17.30 -1.43
N PRO A 67 40.27 18.23 -2.32
CA PRO A 67 39.57 19.49 -2.55
C PRO A 67 38.17 19.30 -3.17
N GLU A 68 37.98 18.31 -4.05
CA GLU A 68 36.66 18.03 -4.63
C GLU A 68 35.70 17.47 -3.58
N ALA A 69 36.15 16.53 -2.76
CA ALA A 69 35.37 15.98 -1.66
C ALA A 69 34.96 17.05 -0.64
N SER A 70 35.87 17.98 -0.31
CA SER A 70 35.60 19.10 0.58
C SER A 70 34.59 20.09 -0.01
N ARG A 71 34.71 20.41 -1.31
CA ARG A 71 33.78 21.32 -2.00
C ARG A 71 32.38 20.75 -2.12
N ALA A 72 32.24 19.47 -2.46
CA ALA A 72 30.94 18.81 -2.53
C ALA A 72 30.21 18.84 -1.18
N ARG A 73 30.96 18.57 -0.09
CA ARG A 73 30.42 18.64 1.27
C ARG A 73 30.02 20.06 1.67
N ALA A 74 30.94 21.02 1.51
CA ALA A 74 30.68 22.42 1.88
C ALA A 74 29.48 22.99 1.12
N ARG A 75 29.32 22.61 -0.15
CA ARG A 75 28.16 22.96 -0.97
C ARG A 75 26.87 22.36 -0.43
N LEU A 76 26.86 21.06 -0.13
CA LEU A 76 25.66 20.41 0.43
C LEU A 76 25.29 20.98 1.81
N GLU A 77 26.27 21.31 2.65
CA GLU A 77 26.04 21.94 3.96
C GLU A 77 25.54 23.39 3.85
N ALA A 78 26.01 24.15 2.86
CA ALA A 78 25.66 25.56 2.69
C ALA A 78 24.33 25.79 1.95
N GLU A 79 24.10 25.05 0.86
CA GLU A 79 22.96 25.23 -0.04
C GLU A 79 21.80 24.25 0.30
N GLY A 80 22.12 23.09 0.89
CA GLY A 80 21.14 22.05 1.19
C GLY A 80 20.75 21.21 -0.04
N LEU A 81 20.23 20.01 0.19
CA LEU A 81 19.93 19.07 -0.90
C LEU A 81 18.86 19.62 -1.86
N LEU A 82 17.77 20.19 -1.33
CA LEU A 82 16.64 20.66 -2.14
C LEU A 82 17.06 21.74 -3.15
N GLN A 83 17.90 22.70 -2.74
CA GLN A 83 18.38 23.76 -3.63
C GLN A 83 19.34 23.23 -4.71
N LEU A 84 20.01 22.12 -4.43
CA LEU A 84 20.97 21.51 -5.36
C LEU A 84 20.29 20.61 -6.40
N LEU A 85 19.05 20.15 -6.19
CA LEU A 85 18.38 19.18 -7.07
C LEU A 85 18.42 19.54 -8.57
N PRO A 86 18.10 20.78 -9.01
CA PRO A 86 18.21 21.17 -10.42
C PRO A 86 19.60 20.96 -11.01
N LEU A 87 20.63 21.14 -10.17
CA LEU A 87 22.02 21.11 -10.60
C LEU A 87 22.55 19.68 -10.71
N LEU A 88 21.86 18.70 -10.13
CA LEU A 88 22.23 17.28 -10.14
C LEU A 88 21.76 16.55 -11.42
N MET A 89 20.96 17.20 -12.25
CA MET A 89 20.43 16.61 -13.50
C MET A 89 21.55 16.23 -14.49
N ALA A 90 22.67 16.96 -14.47
CA ALA A 90 23.85 16.68 -15.30
C ALA A 90 24.73 15.50 -14.82
N ARG A 91 24.28 14.72 -13.83
CA ARG A 91 25.03 13.54 -13.32
C ARG A 91 25.28 12.48 -14.39
N ALA A 92 24.37 12.37 -15.35
CA ALA A 92 24.41 11.39 -16.42
C ALA A 92 23.74 11.97 -17.66
N GLY A 93 24.25 11.61 -18.83
CA GLY A 93 23.59 11.92 -20.09
C GLY A 93 22.29 11.11 -20.25
N ARG A 94 21.66 11.29 -21.40
CA ARG A 94 20.40 10.66 -21.76
C ARG A 94 20.51 10.12 -23.17
N ALA A 95 20.17 8.85 -23.33
CA ALA A 95 20.07 8.18 -24.61
C ALA A 95 18.75 7.41 -24.60
N TRP A 96 17.79 7.89 -25.36
CA TRP A 96 16.52 7.19 -25.55
C TRP A 96 16.72 6.14 -26.63
N CYS A 97 16.41 4.90 -26.28
CA CYS A 97 16.56 3.74 -27.14
C CYS A 97 15.19 3.15 -27.42
N VAL A 98 14.93 2.84 -28.68
CA VAL A 98 13.66 2.26 -29.10
C VAL A 98 13.87 0.80 -29.47
N CYS A 99 12.92 -0.05 -29.09
CA CYS A 99 12.95 -1.47 -29.42
C CYS A 99 11.54 -2.06 -29.65
N SER A 100 11.48 -3.17 -30.38
CA SER A 100 10.23 -3.85 -30.70
C SER A 100 9.67 -4.67 -29.53
N ASP A 101 10.53 -5.21 -28.66
CA ASP A 101 10.17 -6.04 -27.49
C ASP A 101 10.97 -5.62 -26.25
N ALA A 102 10.48 -4.61 -25.52
CA ALA A 102 11.17 -4.11 -24.34
C ALA A 102 11.22 -5.11 -23.20
N GLU A 103 10.22 -5.97 -23.02
CA GLU A 103 10.19 -6.86 -21.87
C GLU A 103 11.29 -7.91 -21.97
N ALA A 104 11.43 -8.57 -23.14
CA ALA A 104 12.49 -9.53 -23.38
C ALA A 104 13.88 -8.89 -23.36
N ILE A 105 14.04 -7.70 -23.94
CA ILE A 105 15.32 -6.98 -24.01
C ILE A 105 15.74 -6.49 -22.62
N VAL A 106 14.82 -5.93 -21.82
CA VAL A 106 15.12 -5.48 -20.45
C VAL A 106 15.54 -6.64 -19.55
N GLU A 107 14.91 -7.81 -19.68
CA GLU A 107 15.31 -8.98 -18.90
C GLU A 107 16.72 -9.47 -19.26
N GLN A 108 17.09 -9.44 -20.55
CA GLN A 108 18.46 -9.74 -20.98
C GLN A 108 19.46 -8.69 -20.47
N MET A 109 19.13 -7.41 -20.63
CA MET A 109 19.96 -6.29 -20.17
C MET A 109 20.19 -6.33 -18.65
N ARG A 110 19.22 -6.82 -17.87
CA ARG A 110 19.35 -6.97 -16.40
C ARG A 110 20.42 -7.98 -16.01
N ALA A 111 20.75 -8.93 -16.89
CA ALA A 111 21.87 -9.86 -16.69
C ALA A 111 23.23 -9.26 -17.12
N ASP A 112 23.25 -8.13 -17.82
CA ASP A 112 24.48 -7.49 -18.28
C ASP A 112 25.18 -6.76 -17.11
N PRO A 113 26.44 -7.14 -16.78
CA PRO A 113 27.16 -6.52 -15.67
C PRO A 113 27.55 -5.06 -15.92
N ARG A 114 27.43 -4.56 -17.16
CA ARG A 114 27.72 -3.16 -17.54
C ARG A 114 26.58 -2.20 -17.21
N LEU A 115 25.40 -2.72 -16.85
CA LEU A 115 24.19 -1.94 -16.62
C LEU A 115 23.79 -1.91 -15.14
N ALA A 116 23.32 -0.74 -14.69
CA ALA A 116 22.73 -0.56 -13.38
C ALA A 116 21.30 -0.01 -13.49
N PHE A 117 20.30 -0.87 -13.26
CA PHE A 117 18.88 -0.55 -13.44
C PHE A 117 18.26 0.24 -12.28
N THR A 118 17.39 1.17 -12.62
CA THR A 118 16.59 1.98 -11.68
C THR A 118 15.23 1.30 -11.40
N GLY A 119 15.23 0.21 -10.61
CA GLY A 119 14.00 -0.45 -10.15
C GLY A 119 13.80 -1.90 -10.63
N ALA A 120 12.75 -2.58 -10.12
CA ALA A 120 12.35 -3.91 -10.60
C ALA A 120 11.50 -3.80 -11.90
N VAL A 121 11.41 -4.88 -12.68
CA VAL A 121 10.47 -4.94 -13.82
C VAL A 121 9.05 -4.81 -13.22
N GLY A 122 8.27 -3.84 -13.70
CA GLY A 122 6.93 -3.52 -13.20
C GLY A 122 6.84 -2.42 -12.12
N ASP A 123 7.97 -1.90 -11.62
CA ASP A 123 7.98 -0.80 -10.63
C ASP A 123 7.88 0.61 -11.27
N THR A 124 8.12 0.73 -12.58
CA THR A 124 8.06 2.00 -13.31
C THR A 124 7.43 1.78 -14.69
N ALA A 125 6.67 2.77 -15.19
CA ALA A 125 6.08 2.75 -16.53
C ALA A 125 7.13 2.70 -17.66
N TRP A 126 8.39 3.05 -17.37
CA TRP A 126 9.50 3.08 -18.33
C TRP A 126 10.77 2.46 -17.72
N PRO A 127 11.43 1.50 -18.40
CA PRO A 127 12.68 0.92 -17.93
C PRO A 127 13.83 1.90 -18.12
N GLN A 128 14.65 2.07 -17.08
CA GLN A 128 15.80 2.96 -17.09
C GLN A 128 17.03 2.29 -16.48
N ALA A 129 18.20 2.54 -17.07
CA ALA A 129 19.46 1.97 -16.63
C ALA A 129 20.62 2.95 -16.83
N TYR A 130 21.55 2.98 -15.87
CA TYR A 130 22.83 3.65 -16.00
C TYR A 130 23.84 2.75 -16.70
N VAL A 131 24.69 3.37 -17.51
CA VAL A 131 25.73 2.71 -18.31
C VAL A 131 26.99 3.56 -18.34
N ARG A 132 28.17 2.96 -18.39
CA ARG A 132 29.40 3.73 -18.64
C ARG A 132 29.33 4.34 -20.03
N ALA A 133 29.66 5.63 -20.16
CA ALA A 133 29.60 6.32 -21.45
C ALA A 133 30.43 5.61 -22.54
N VAL A 134 31.53 4.97 -22.15
CA VAL A 134 32.40 4.18 -23.05
C VAL A 134 31.77 2.87 -23.55
N ASP A 135 30.83 2.30 -22.80
CA ASP A 135 30.17 1.02 -23.14
C ASP A 135 28.88 1.22 -23.94
N LEU A 136 28.35 2.45 -23.98
CA LEU A 136 27.05 2.75 -24.61
C LEU A 136 26.97 2.28 -26.07
N PRO A 137 27.94 2.57 -26.97
CA PRO A 137 27.85 2.14 -28.37
C PRO A 137 27.76 0.61 -28.50
N GLN A 138 28.56 -0.12 -27.74
CA GLN A 138 28.59 -1.59 -27.77
C GLN A 138 27.28 -2.21 -27.26
N LEU A 139 26.60 -1.54 -26.34
CA LEU A 139 25.30 -1.98 -25.81
C LEU A 139 24.16 -1.70 -26.78
N VAL A 140 24.17 -0.52 -27.40
CA VAL A 140 23.22 -0.16 -28.45
C VAL A 140 23.31 -1.17 -29.60
N ASP A 141 24.53 -1.51 -30.04
CA ASP A 141 24.76 -2.53 -31.07
C ASP A 141 24.35 -3.94 -30.59
N ALA A 142 24.73 -4.35 -29.37
CA ALA A 142 24.47 -5.69 -28.87
C ALA A 142 22.97 -6.01 -28.71
N TYR A 143 22.16 -5.01 -28.36
CA TYR A 143 20.72 -5.16 -28.18
C TYR A 143 19.90 -4.64 -29.38
N ALA A 144 20.57 -4.33 -30.49
CA ALA A 144 19.95 -3.79 -31.71
C ALA A 144 18.98 -2.62 -31.42
N LEU A 145 19.40 -1.72 -30.53
CA LEU A 145 18.61 -0.57 -30.12
C LEU A 145 18.77 0.56 -31.13
N ASP A 146 17.66 1.21 -31.51
CA ASP A 146 17.72 2.46 -32.24
C ASP A 146 17.85 3.61 -31.23
N ALA A 147 19.06 4.18 -31.12
CA ALA A 147 19.33 5.28 -30.21
C ALA A 147 19.02 6.63 -30.88
N HIS A 148 18.13 7.40 -30.27
CA HIS A 148 17.94 8.81 -30.57
C HIS A 148 18.68 9.63 -29.50
N LEU A 149 19.79 10.26 -29.91
CA LEU A 149 20.53 11.19 -29.07
C LEU A 149 19.82 12.55 -29.15
N ASP A 150 19.17 12.97 -28.07
CA ASP A 150 18.58 14.31 -27.97
C ASP A 150 19.68 15.38 -27.95
N GLN A 151 20.17 15.76 -29.12
CA GLN A 151 20.82 17.05 -29.32
C GLN A 151 19.73 18.06 -29.65
N HIS A 152 19.37 18.87 -28.65
CA HIS A 152 18.52 20.06 -28.71
C HIS A 152 17.00 19.81 -28.82
N ALA A 153 16.34 20.01 -27.68
CA ALA A 153 14.90 20.19 -27.51
C ALA A 153 14.31 21.45 -28.20
N ASP A 154 14.81 21.88 -29.36
CA ASP A 154 14.34 23.15 -29.97
C ASP A 154 14.02 23.15 -31.47
N GLN A 155 14.24 22.07 -32.24
CA GLN A 155 13.87 22.08 -33.67
C GLN A 155 13.45 20.70 -34.18
N ALA A 156 12.21 20.31 -33.92
CA ALA A 156 11.51 19.32 -34.74
C ALA A 156 10.01 19.58 -34.65
N GLY A 157 9.57 20.58 -35.41
CA GLY A 157 8.23 20.55 -35.96
C GLY A 157 8.11 19.35 -36.89
N ASP A 158 6.96 18.69 -36.82
CA ASP A 158 6.39 17.90 -37.91
C ASP A 158 7.23 16.71 -38.41
N GLN A 159 7.17 15.61 -37.66
CA GLN A 159 7.10 14.26 -38.23
C GLN A 159 6.66 13.25 -37.17
N HIS A 160 5.35 13.02 -37.15
CA HIS A 160 4.68 11.97 -36.40
C HIS A 160 5.04 10.61 -37.04
N ILE A 161 6.01 9.89 -36.48
CA ILE A 161 6.25 8.48 -36.82
C ILE A 161 5.20 7.65 -36.04
N PRO A 162 4.42 6.77 -36.71
CA PRO A 162 3.22 6.19 -36.10
C PRO A 162 3.58 5.22 -34.95
N SER A 163 3.02 5.53 -33.78
CA SER A 163 3.15 4.83 -32.50
C SER A 163 2.27 3.57 -32.45
N ALA A 164 2.80 2.43 -32.92
CA ALA A 164 2.27 1.11 -32.56
C ALA A 164 3.40 0.08 -32.59
N ALA A 165 3.70 -0.53 -31.43
CA ALA A 165 4.68 -1.60 -31.19
C ALA A 165 6.17 -1.21 -31.01
N PHE A 166 6.47 0.00 -30.56
CA PHE A 166 7.81 0.35 -30.10
C PHE A 166 7.79 0.80 -28.64
N HIS A 167 8.67 0.21 -27.84
CA HIS A 167 8.84 0.52 -26.42
C HIS A 167 10.15 1.29 -26.23
N GLU A 168 10.13 2.34 -25.40
CA GLU A 168 11.32 3.17 -25.15
C GLU A 168 12.03 2.74 -23.87
N ILE A 169 13.36 2.69 -23.93
CA ILE A 169 14.26 2.40 -22.82
C ILE A 169 15.17 3.62 -22.64
N LEU A 170 15.28 4.13 -21.41
CA LEU A 170 16.18 5.24 -21.11
C LEU A 170 17.54 4.72 -20.61
N LEU A 171 18.57 4.87 -21.45
CA LEU A 171 19.95 4.65 -21.05
C LEU A 171 20.58 5.96 -20.57
N ARG A 172 21.21 5.91 -19.39
CA ARG A 172 21.88 7.05 -18.76
C ARG A 172 23.40 6.89 -18.81
N PRO A 173 24.10 7.37 -19.86
CA PRO A 173 25.54 7.31 -19.94
C PRO A 173 26.21 8.17 -18.85
N VAL A 174 27.13 7.57 -18.09
CA VAL A 174 27.90 8.24 -17.04
C VAL A 174 29.36 8.33 -17.47
N ALA A 175 29.93 9.53 -17.42
CA ALA A 175 31.35 9.75 -17.65
C ALA A 175 32.18 9.15 -16.51
N GLU A 176 33.42 8.75 -16.80
CA GLU A 176 34.31 8.20 -15.78
C GLU A 176 34.76 9.27 -14.77
N PRO A 177 35.00 8.90 -13.48
CA PRO A 177 34.96 7.54 -12.92
C PRO A 177 33.54 7.01 -12.63
N TRP A 178 33.34 5.70 -12.81
CA TRP A 178 32.04 5.03 -12.61
C TRP A 178 31.61 5.04 -11.12
N PRO A 179 30.51 5.73 -10.77
CA PRO A 179 30.14 5.98 -9.38
C PRO A 179 29.35 4.84 -8.73
N LEU A 180 28.73 3.96 -9.53
CA LEU A 180 27.86 2.88 -9.06
C LEU A 180 28.66 1.59 -8.78
N PRO A 181 28.14 0.67 -7.94
CA PRO A 181 28.74 -0.65 -7.75
C PRO A 181 28.75 -1.47 -9.05
N GLU A 182 29.68 -2.43 -9.15
CA GLU A 182 29.78 -3.36 -10.29
C GLU A 182 28.77 -4.52 -10.12
N ALA A 183 28.13 -4.97 -11.21
CA ALA A 183 27.07 -6.00 -11.27
C ALA A 183 25.65 -5.50 -10.86
N PRO A 184 24.56 -6.30 -11.02
CA PRO A 184 23.17 -5.82 -10.96
C PRO A 184 22.69 -5.57 -9.53
N ALA A 185 23.36 -4.64 -8.84
CA ALA A 185 22.92 -4.04 -7.60
C ALA A 185 22.04 -2.83 -7.95
N ALA A 186 20.83 -2.80 -7.40
CA ALA A 186 19.87 -1.73 -7.62
C ALA A 186 20.52 -0.36 -7.39
N VAL A 187 20.21 0.60 -8.27
CA VAL A 187 20.64 1.99 -8.13
C VAL A 187 20.20 2.54 -6.75
N PRO A 188 21.07 3.29 -6.05
CA PRO A 188 20.74 3.86 -4.73
C PRO A 188 19.44 4.68 -4.75
N ASP A 189 18.66 4.64 -3.67
CA ASP A 189 17.29 5.14 -3.76
C ASP A 189 17.16 6.62 -4.01
N LEU A 190 18.08 7.43 -3.46
CA LEU A 190 18.03 8.87 -3.66
C LEU A 190 18.19 9.19 -5.16
N VAL A 191 19.01 8.40 -5.86
CA VAL A 191 19.20 8.50 -7.30
C VAL A 191 17.92 8.08 -8.03
N ARG A 192 17.31 6.94 -7.63
CA ARG A 192 16.02 6.52 -8.22
C ARG A 192 14.90 7.52 -7.97
N ALA A 193 14.81 8.11 -6.78
CA ALA A 193 13.78 9.12 -6.47
C ALA A 193 13.96 10.36 -7.35
N LEU A 194 15.20 10.81 -7.56
CA LEU A 194 15.49 11.88 -8.49
C LEU A 194 15.12 11.50 -9.93
N ASP A 195 15.42 10.26 -10.35
CA ASP A 195 15.04 9.74 -11.67
C ASP A 195 13.52 9.75 -11.89
N VAL A 196 12.73 9.31 -10.90
CA VAL A 196 11.25 9.31 -10.94
C VAL A 196 10.70 10.72 -11.12
N LEU A 197 11.24 11.70 -10.37
CA LEU A 197 10.77 13.07 -10.50
C LEU A 197 11.19 13.72 -11.82
N GLU A 198 12.41 13.45 -12.32
CA GLU A 198 12.83 13.91 -13.65
C GLU A 198 11.91 13.38 -14.75
N LEU A 199 11.59 12.08 -14.71
CA LEU A 199 10.65 11.48 -15.65
C LEU A 199 9.26 12.12 -15.55
N ALA A 200 8.79 12.43 -14.35
CA ALA A 200 7.49 13.08 -14.14
C ALA A 200 7.43 14.55 -14.61
N VAL A 201 8.58 15.23 -14.70
CA VAL A 201 8.69 16.56 -15.34
C VAL A 201 8.64 16.43 -16.86
N GLU A 202 9.31 15.43 -17.42
CA GLU A 202 9.57 15.32 -18.86
C GLU A 202 8.46 14.62 -19.64
N ARG A 203 7.79 13.64 -19.04
CA ARG A 203 6.76 12.84 -19.69
C ARG A 203 5.59 12.54 -18.76
N ALA A 204 4.41 12.40 -19.35
CA ALA A 204 3.23 11.89 -18.66
C ALA A 204 3.34 10.36 -18.48
N GLY A 205 2.80 9.83 -17.38
CA GLY A 205 2.72 8.38 -17.15
C GLY A 205 3.35 7.87 -15.85
N VAL A 206 4.03 8.73 -15.07
CA VAL A 206 4.46 8.39 -13.71
C VAL A 206 3.27 8.53 -12.76
N HIS A 207 3.00 7.50 -11.95
CA HIS A 207 1.88 7.54 -11.02
C HIS A 207 2.11 8.59 -9.92
N ARG A 208 1.07 9.36 -9.57
CA ARG A 208 1.13 10.41 -8.54
C ARG A 208 1.64 9.91 -7.17
N ALA A 209 1.37 8.65 -6.85
CA ALA A 209 1.89 8.00 -5.63
C ALA A 209 3.43 7.84 -5.65
N GLU A 210 4.01 7.52 -6.81
CA GLU A 210 5.46 7.40 -6.99
C GLU A 210 6.16 8.75 -6.88
N ILE A 211 5.56 9.79 -7.48
CA ILE A 211 6.02 11.19 -7.37
C ILE A 211 6.06 11.61 -5.91
N HIS A 212 4.97 11.36 -5.17
CA HIS A 212 4.89 11.72 -3.75
C HIS A 212 5.91 10.97 -2.88
N ALA A 213 6.09 9.66 -3.12
CA ALA A 213 7.08 8.86 -2.40
C ALA A 213 8.51 9.32 -2.69
N ALA A 214 8.83 9.62 -3.95
CA ALA A 214 10.12 10.15 -4.35
C ALA A 214 10.40 11.51 -3.68
N TRP A 215 9.43 12.42 -3.71
CA TRP A 215 9.54 13.74 -3.07
C TRP A 215 9.75 13.64 -1.55
N THR A 216 8.98 12.77 -0.88
CA THR A 216 9.11 12.54 0.58
C THR A 216 10.50 12.00 0.94
N LEU A 217 11.03 11.04 0.17
CA LEU A 217 12.37 10.51 0.41
C LEU A 217 13.44 11.60 0.28
N ILE A 218 13.34 12.45 -0.73
CA ILE A 218 14.28 13.57 -0.93
C ILE A 218 14.22 14.54 0.25
N HIS A 219 13.03 14.89 0.74
CA HIS A 219 12.87 15.73 1.93
C HIS A 219 13.50 15.11 3.18
N MET A 220 13.23 13.82 3.45
CA MET A 220 13.85 13.12 4.58
C MET A 220 15.38 13.11 4.50
N ARG A 221 15.95 13.05 3.29
CA ARG A 221 17.40 13.13 3.07
C ARG A 221 17.95 14.55 3.16
N ALA A 222 17.16 15.56 2.82
CA ALA A 222 17.52 16.95 2.97
C ALA A 222 17.65 17.35 4.45
N ASP A 223 16.81 16.79 5.32
CA ASP A 223 16.83 17.05 6.77
C ASP A 223 17.91 16.25 7.52
N ALA A 224 18.49 15.23 6.88
CA ALA A 224 19.50 14.39 7.49
C ALA A 224 20.87 15.10 7.59
N ALA A 225 21.57 14.90 8.69
CA ALA A 225 22.91 15.45 8.88
C ALA A 225 23.89 14.93 7.81
N VAL A 226 24.66 15.83 7.19
CA VAL A 226 25.62 15.48 6.13
C VAL A 226 26.71 14.54 6.67
N PRO A 227 26.82 13.31 6.12
CA PRO A 227 27.84 12.37 6.53
C PRO A 227 29.26 12.85 6.19
N SER A 228 30.25 12.41 6.97
CA SER A 228 31.65 12.63 6.64
C SER A 228 32.17 11.52 5.72
N TRP A 229 32.95 11.85 4.68
CA TRP A 229 33.61 10.85 3.82
C TRP A 229 34.46 9.82 4.59
N HIS A 230 35.00 10.19 5.75
CA HIS A 230 35.74 9.29 6.64
C HIS A 230 34.88 8.18 7.27
N ARG A 231 33.55 8.35 7.35
CA ARG A 231 32.62 7.32 7.83
C ARG A 231 32.41 6.25 6.76
N ALA A 232 32.18 6.66 5.51
CA ALA A 232 31.96 5.75 4.38
C ALA A 232 33.15 4.83 4.07
N ARG A 233 34.39 5.29 4.30
CA ARG A 233 35.60 4.46 4.09
C ARG A 233 35.83 3.36 5.11
N ARG A 234 35.07 3.31 6.22
CA ARG A 234 35.19 2.23 7.21
C ARG A 234 34.27 1.08 6.78
N PRO A 235 34.80 -0.06 6.29
CA PRO A 235 33.96 -1.23 6.07
C PRO A 235 33.34 -1.65 7.41
N PRO A 236 32.09 -2.14 7.43
CA PRO A 236 31.46 -2.60 8.65
C PRO A 236 32.32 -3.71 9.27
N ARG A 237 32.67 -3.58 10.55
CA ARG A 237 33.33 -4.67 11.29
C ARG A 237 32.36 -5.85 11.32
N VAL A 238 32.69 -6.89 10.56
CA VAL A 238 31.90 -8.12 10.46
C VAL A 238 31.86 -8.78 11.83
N ARG A 239 30.69 -8.79 12.48
CA ARG A 239 30.33 -9.84 13.42
C ARG A 239 29.54 -10.88 12.64
N SER A 240 30.18 -12.00 12.41
CA SER A 240 29.63 -13.19 11.77
C SER A 240 28.46 -13.73 12.59
N ALA A 241 27.31 -13.94 11.95
CA ALA A 241 26.46 -15.14 12.03
C ALA A 241 24.99 -14.81 11.72
N ALA A 242 24.62 -14.94 10.46
CA ALA A 242 23.64 -15.92 10.02
C ALA A 242 23.42 -15.72 8.52
N LEU A 243 23.77 -16.75 7.74
CA LEU A 243 23.34 -16.91 6.36
C LEU A 243 21.84 -16.65 6.27
N ARG A 244 21.45 -15.58 5.58
CA ARG A 244 20.15 -15.51 4.93
C ARG A 244 20.40 -15.66 3.44
N LEU A 245 20.01 -16.84 2.96
CA LEU A 245 19.80 -17.16 1.56
C LEU A 245 19.01 -16.05 0.87
N GLY A 246 19.30 -15.87 -0.41
CA GLY A 246 18.88 -14.74 -1.24
C GLY A 246 17.40 -14.40 -1.11
N HIS A 247 17.11 -13.33 -0.38
CA HIS A 247 16.07 -12.40 -0.75
C HIS A 247 16.80 -11.11 -1.14
N ARG A 248 16.61 -10.66 -2.39
CA ARG A 248 16.97 -9.31 -2.81
C ARG A 248 16.32 -8.39 -1.78
N ALA A 249 17.12 -7.81 -0.88
CA ALA A 249 16.61 -6.86 0.09
C ALA A 249 15.94 -5.73 -0.70
N ALA A 250 14.64 -5.52 -0.45
CA ALA A 250 13.89 -4.46 -1.08
C ALA A 250 14.66 -3.15 -0.90
N SER A 251 14.85 -2.40 -1.99
CA SER A 251 15.68 -1.21 -1.96
C SER A 251 15.11 -0.22 -0.92
N PRO A 252 15.92 0.64 -0.28
CA PRO A 252 15.40 1.51 0.77
C PRO A 252 14.24 2.47 0.34
N PHE A 253 13.93 2.65 -0.95
CA PHE A 253 12.71 3.25 -1.49
C PHE A 253 11.50 2.32 -1.37
N SER A 254 11.66 1.04 -1.73
CA SER A 254 10.65 0.02 -1.46
C SER A 254 10.44 -0.13 0.05
N ARG A 255 11.48 0.07 0.87
CA ARG A 255 11.36 0.16 2.33
C ARG A 255 10.72 1.46 2.81
N ALA A 256 10.94 2.59 2.15
CA ALA A 256 10.26 3.84 2.47
C ALA A 256 8.76 3.75 2.14
N LEU A 257 8.41 3.18 0.99
CA LEU A 257 7.02 2.86 0.62
C LEU A 257 6.39 1.87 1.61
N ALA A 258 7.14 0.83 2.01
CA ALA A 258 6.70 -0.09 3.05
C ALA A 258 6.58 0.60 4.43
N ALA A 259 7.46 1.54 4.77
CA ALA A 259 7.42 2.30 6.01
C ALA A 259 6.24 3.28 6.05
N THR A 260 5.91 3.93 4.93
CA THR A 260 4.70 4.75 4.82
C THR A 260 3.46 3.88 4.92
N ARG A 261 3.43 2.70 4.27
CA ARG A 261 2.34 1.73 4.41
C ARG A 261 2.21 1.19 5.83
N ALA A 262 3.32 0.95 6.53
CA ALA A 262 3.34 0.52 7.94
C ALA A 262 2.84 1.63 8.87
N ALA A 263 3.27 2.88 8.65
CA ALA A 263 2.77 4.03 9.41
C ALA A 263 1.27 4.27 9.17
N ASP A 264 0.80 4.10 7.93
CA ASP A 264 -0.62 4.15 7.60
C ASP A 264 -1.39 2.99 8.28
N ALA A 265 -0.85 1.77 8.29
CA ALA A 265 -1.46 0.63 8.98
C ALA A 265 -1.54 0.85 10.50
N ASP A 266 -0.51 1.42 11.12
CA ASP A 266 -0.49 1.77 12.54
C ASP A 266 -1.54 2.84 12.89
N LEU A 267 -1.67 3.87 12.05
CA LEU A 267 -2.69 4.91 12.23
C LEU A 267 -4.11 4.35 12.05
N LEU A 268 -4.31 3.52 11.03
CA LEU A 268 -5.57 2.82 10.81
C LEU A 268 -5.91 1.92 12.01
N SER A 269 -4.94 1.18 12.54
CA SER A 269 -5.10 0.36 13.74
C SER A 269 -5.52 1.19 14.94
N ALA A 270 -4.86 2.33 15.19
CA ALA A 270 -5.20 3.22 16.29
C ALA A 270 -6.63 3.76 16.19
N LEU A 271 -7.08 4.11 14.98
CA LEU A 271 -8.44 4.61 14.74
C LEU A 271 -9.49 3.51 14.90
N LEU A 272 -9.25 2.32 14.35
CA LEU A 272 -10.15 1.17 14.53
C LEU A 272 -10.24 0.75 16.01
N PHE A 273 -9.11 0.81 16.73
CA PHE A 273 -9.05 0.58 18.17
C PHE A 273 -9.89 1.61 18.94
N ALA A 274 -9.75 2.90 18.60
CA ALA A 274 -10.51 3.97 19.21
C ALA A 274 -12.02 3.89 18.90
N ALA A 275 -12.37 3.46 17.69
CA ALA A 275 -13.77 3.32 17.27
C ALA A 275 -14.51 2.20 18.01
N GLY A 276 -13.83 1.08 18.30
CA GLY A 276 -14.38 -0.10 19.01
C GLY A 276 -15.49 -0.86 18.29
N THR A 277 -16.11 -0.24 17.28
CA THR A 277 -17.20 -0.74 16.44
C THR A 277 -16.75 -0.78 14.97
N PRO A 278 -17.44 -1.51 14.07
CA PRO A 278 -17.04 -1.55 12.68
C PRO A 278 -17.26 -0.21 12.01
N VAL A 279 -16.25 0.23 11.30
CA VAL A 279 -16.25 1.49 10.59
C VAL A 279 -16.26 1.21 9.09
N SER A 280 -17.13 1.88 8.33
CA SER A 280 -17.12 1.74 6.88
C SER A 280 -15.86 2.34 6.28
N ARG A 281 -15.43 1.81 5.13
CA ARG A 281 -14.36 2.38 4.31
C ARG A 281 -14.63 3.85 4.01
N SER A 282 -15.86 4.21 3.65
CA SER A 282 -16.26 5.60 3.37
C SER A 282 -16.05 6.54 4.56
N THR A 283 -16.41 6.12 5.77
CA THR A 283 -16.21 6.92 6.98
C THR A 283 -14.72 7.06 7.31
N LEU A 284 -13.93 5.99 7.14
CA LEU A 284 -12.49 6.02 7.31
C LEU A 284 -11.79 6.97 6.32
N GLN A 285 -12.23 6.97 5.05
CA GLN A 285 -11.72 7.89 4.02
C GLN A 285 -11.98 9.34 4.39
N VAL A 286 -13.21 9.66 4.79
CA VAL A 286 -13.59 11.02 5.20
C VAL A 286 -12.83 11.45 6.45
N GLY A 287 -12.77 10.58 7.47
CA GLY A 287 -12.13 10.89 8.74
C GLY A 287 -10.61 11.08 8.64
N MET A 288 -9.94 10.37 7.73
CA MET A 288 -8.50 10.45 7.53
C MET A 288 -8.06 11.34 6.37
N GLY A 289 -9.00 11.79 5.52
CA GLY A 289 -8.68 12.46 4.25
C GLY A 289 -7.95 11.54 3.27
N TRP A 290 -8.24 10.24 3.30
CA TRP A 290 -7.55 9.23 2.49
C TRP A 290 -8.33 8.85 1.24
N GLN A 291 -7.61 8.64 0.14
CA GLN A 291 -8.16 8.08 -1.09
C GLN A 291 -8.34 6.55 -0.98
N SER A 292 -9.25 5.98 -1.78
CA SER A 292 -9.56 4.53 -1.78
C SER A 292 -8.33 3.63 -1.90
N ALA A 293 -7.40 3.98 -2.80
CA ALA A 293 -6.19 3.18 -3.02
C ALA A 293 -5.25 3.17 -1.80
N ARG A 294 -5.12 4.31 -1.11
CA ARG A 294 -4.30 4.42 0.11
C ARG A 294 -4.91 3.62 1.27
N LEU A 295 -6.23 3.76 1.46
CA LEU A 295 -6.95 2.98 2.46
C LEU A 295 -6.84 1.48 2.20
N GLN A 296 -7.02 1.04 0.96
CA GLN A 296 -6.88 -0.37 0.60
C GLN A 296 -5.47 -0.89 0.89
N ALA A 297 -4.42 -0.16 0.51
CA ALA A 297 -3.04 -0.54 0.80
C ALA A 297 -2.74 -0.62 2.31
N ALA A 298 -3.33 0.26 3.11
CA ALA A 298 -3.20 0.24 4.57
C ALA A 298 -3.96 -0.95 5.19
N VAL A 299 -5.15 -1.27 4.68
CA VAL A 299 -5.92 -2.46 5.08
C VAL A 299 -5.16 -3.73 4.76
N ASP A 300 -4.61 -3.85 3.55
CA ASP A 300 -3.85 -5.03 3.13
C ASP A 300 -2.60 -5.24 3.99
N ALA A 301 -1.89 -4.15 4.30
CA ALA A 301 -0.75 -4.18 5.23
C ALA A 301 -1.16 -4.61 6.64
N LEU A 302 -2.27 -4.08 7.16
CA LEU A 302 -2.77 -4.39 8.50
C LEU A 302 -3.32 -5.82 8.61
N VAL A 303 -3.89 -6.36 7.53
CA VAL A 303 -4.33 -7.76 7.46
C VAL A 303 -3.14 -8.71 7.36
N ALA A 304 -2.09 -8.35 6.62
CA ALA A 304 -0.89 -9.15 6.48
C ALA A 304 -0.07 -9.22 7.79
N GLU A 305 0.10 -8.09 8.47
CA GLU A 305 0.79 -7.99 9.76
C GLU A 305 -0.09 -7.25 10.79
N PRO A 306 -1.04 -7.95 11.44
CA PRO A 306 -1.88 -7.33 12.44
C PRO A 306 -1.09 -7.01 13.73
N PRO A 307 -1.56 -6.03 14.53
CA PRO A 307 -0.94 -5.70 15.81
C PRO A 307 -0.94 -6.91 16.74
N ARG A 308 0.02 -6.94 17.68
CA ARG A 308 0.21 -8.09 18.57
C ARG A 308 -1.06 -8.43 19.35
N GLY A 309 -1.54 -9.66 19.16
CA GLY A 309 -2.72 -10.18 19.85
C GLY A 309 -4.05 -9.64 19.33
N GLN A 310 -4.05 -8.98 18.18
CA GLN A 310 -5.23 -8.44 17.51
C GLN A 310 -5.36 -9.02 16.10
N GLN A 311 -6.52 -8.85 15.50
CA GLN A 311 -6.82 -9.20 14.11
C GLN A 311 -7.82 -8.20 13.54
N VAL A 312 -7.81 -8.01 12.23
CA VAL A 312 -8.80 -7.19 11.54
C VAL A 312 -9.91 -8.08 11.01
N LEU A 313 -11.16 -7.69 11.31
CA LEU A 313 -12.34 -8.28 10.72
C LEU A 313 -12.86 -7.37 9.60
N LEU A 314 -13.11 -7.97 8.44
CA LEU A 314 -13.74 -7.36 7.28
C LEU A 314 -15.19 -7.85 7.23
N LEU A 315 -16.17 -6.98 7.43
CA LEU A 315 -17.59 -7.32 7.38
C LEU A 315 -18.19 -6.78 6.06
N ASP A 316 -18.78 -7.68 5.28
CA ASP A 316 -19.38 -7.39 3.96
C ASP A 316 -18.42 -6.68 3.01
N ASP A 317 -17.12 -6.94 3.14
CA ASP A 317 -15.99 -6.29 2.45
C ASP A 317 -15.86 -4.75 2.63
N GLU A 318 -16.86 -4.09 3.20
CA GLU A 318 -16.95 -2.62 3.31
C GLU A 318 -16.70 -2.07 4.71
N ARG A 319 -16.86 -2.89 5.75
CA ARG A 319 -16.72 -2.45 7.15
C ARG A 319 -15.53 -3.13 7.81
N LEU A 320 -14.73 -2.35 8.53
CA LEU A 320 -13.49 -2.78 9.18
C LEU A 320 -13.64 -2.67 10.68
N GLN A 321 -13.23 -3.70 11.42
CA GLN A 321 -13.18 -3.67 12.87
C GLN A 321 -11.89 -4.33 13.36
N LEU A 322 -11.27 -3.73 14.38
CA LEU A 322 -10.14 -4.34 15.06
C LEU A 322 -10.66 -5.15 16.25
N VAL A 323 -10.30 -6.43 16.32
CA VAL A 323 -10.76 -7.35 17.36
C VAL A 323 -9.58 -8.11 17.96
N THR A 324 -9.79 -8.75 19.11
CA THR A 324 -8.77 -9.62 19.70
C THR A 324 -8.50 -10.83 18.80
N ALA A 325 -7.23 -11.21 18.66
CA ALA A 325 -6.85 -12.39 17.89
C ALA A 325 -7.50 -13.66 18.46
N ALA A 326 -7.93 -14.57 17.58
CA ALA A 326 -8.55 -15.84 17.99
C ALA A 326 -7.70 -16.64 19.00
N ALA A 327 -6.37 -16.62 18.84
CA ALA A 327 -5.42 -17.29 19.74
C ALA A 327 -5.45 -16.79 21.19
N ALA A 328 -5.95 -15.58 21.44
CA ALA A 328 -6.06 -15.00 22.78
C ALA A 328 -7.45 -15.19 23.42
N SER A 329 -8.41 -15.77 22.70
CA SER A 329 -9.83 -15.85 23.11
C SER A 329 -10.00 -16.46 24.50
N GLY A 330 -9.37 -17.62 24.77
CA GLY A 330 -9.50 -18.32 26.06
C GLY A 330 -8.93 -17.55 27.26
N GLN A 331 -7.83 -16.80 27.08
CA GLN A 331 -7.26 -15.98 28.14
C GLN A 331 -8.11 -14.72 28.39
N VAL A 332 -8.58 -14.08 27.32
CA VAL A 332 -9.41 -12.88 27.40
C VAL A 332 -10.74 -13.20 28.09
N GLU A 333 -11.38 -14.31 27.72
CA GLU A 333 -12.61 -14.81 28.36
C GLU A 333 -12.41 -15.06 29.86
N ARG A 334 -11.35 -15.79 30.24
CA ARG A 334 -11.01 -16.05 31.64
C ARG A 334 -10.82 -14.75 32.42
N LEU A 335 -10.10 -13.78 31.86
CA LEU A 335 -9.86 -12.49 32.49
C LEU A 335 -11.16 -11.71 32.70
N LEU A 336 -12.01 -11.63 31.67
CA LEU A 336 -13.24 -10.85 31.74
C LEU A 336 -14.26 -11.43 32.74
N ARG A 337 -14.31 -12.77 32.90
CA ARG A 337 -15.08 -13.39 34.00
C ARG A 337 -14.61 -12.94 35.39
N HIS A 338 -13.30 -12.85 35.59
CA HIS A 338 -12.73 -12.43 36.88
C HIS A 338 -12.95 -10.95 37.17
N LEU A 339 -12.94 -10.11 36.12
CA LEU A 339 -13.15 -8.67 36.26
C LEU A 339 -14.61 -8.29 36.57
N LYS A 340 -15.54 -9.25 36.70
CA LYS A 340 -16.97 -9.06 37.02
C LYS A 340 -17.57 -7.83 36.34
N ARG A 341 -17.22 -7.61 35.07
CA ARG A 341 -17.62 -6.40 34.36
C ARG A 341 -19.09 -6.56 33.97
N ASP A 342 -19.95 -5.76 34.58
CA ASP A 342 -21.39 -5.76 34.31
C ASP A 342 -21.64 -5.60 32.81
N GLY A 343 -22.40 -6.53 32.21
CA GLY A 343 -22.74 -6.51 30.78
C GLY A 343 -21.87 -7.37 29.86
N LEU A 344 -20.91 -8.15 30.38
CA LEU A 344 -20.26 -9.17 29.57
C LEU A 344 -21.30 -10.23 29.16
N PRO A 345 -21.48 -10.58 27.86
CA PRO A 345 -22.20 -11.79 27.54
C PRO A 345 -21.42 -12.94 28.18
N GLU A 346 -22.06 -13.67 29.09
CA GLU A 346 -21.61 -14.99 29.52
C GLU A 346 -21.12 -15.73 28.27
N THR A 347 -20.02 -16.48 28.39
CA THR A 347 -19.63 -17.45 27.37
C THR A 347 -20.89 -18.13 26.86
N LEU A 348 -21.30 -17.79 25.64
CA LEU A 348 -22.63 -18.12 25.17
C LEU A 348 -22.56 -19.56 24.69
N GLU A 349 -22.62 -20.47 25.65
CA GLU A 349 -22.82 -21.88 25.39
C GLU A 349 -24.26 -22.05 24.96
N LEU A 350 -24.46 -22.08 23.64
CA LEU A 350 -25.75 -22.38 23.07
C LEU A 350 -26.03 -23.87 23.27
N PRO A 351 -27.15 -24.25 23.90
CA PRO A 351 -27.59 -25.64 23.88
C PRO A 351 -27.71 -26.12 22.43
N GLU A 352 -27.43 -27.41 22.19
CA GLU A 352 -27.49 -28.03 20.86
C GLU A 352 -28.79 -27.71 20.10
N THR A 353 -29.92 -27.70 20.82
CA THR A 353 -31.23 -27.36 20.25
C THR A 353 -31.34 -25.91 19.76
N VAL A 354 -30.67 -24.96 20.43
CA VAL A 354 -30.63 -23.55 20.03
C VAL A 354 -29.67 -23.36 18.85
N TRP A 355 -28.55 -24.09 18.86
CA TRP A 355 -27.60 -24.11 17.75
C TRP A 355 -28.24 -24.60 16.45
N LEU A 356 -28.96 -25.72 16.49
CA LEU A 356 -29.70 -26.26 15.34
C LEU A 356 -30.68 -25.24 14.74
N VAL A 357 -31.38 -24.49 15.58
CA VAL A 357 -32.27 -23.41 15.11
C VAL A 357 -31.48 -22.30 14.43
N MET A 358 -30.31 -21.91 14.96
CA MET A 358 -29.46 -20.92 14.30
C MET A 358 -28.96 -21.42 12.94
N VAL A 359 -28.53 -22.68 12.84
CA VAL A 359 -28.08 -23.27 11.56
C VAL A 359 -29.20 -23.19 10.51
N ILE A 360 -30.44 -23.52 10.88
CA ILE A 360 -31.59 -23.38 9.97
C ILE A 360 -31.77 -21.93 9.52
N VAL A 361 -31.69 -20.96 10.44
CA VAL A 361 -31.80 -19.54 10.09
C VAL A 361 -30.68 -19.12 9.15
N VAL A 362 -29.43 -19.52 9.39
CA VAL A 362 -28.29 -19.16 8.53
C VAL A 362 -28.45 -19.71 7.11
N LEU A 363 -28.91 -20.95 6.98
CA LEU A 363 -29.04 -21.64 5.69
C LEU A 363 -30.27 -21.21 4.90
N GLU A 364 -31.36 -20.83 5.58
CA GLU A 364 -32.66 -20.56 4.93
C GLU A 364 -33.15 -19.11 5.09
N GLN A 365 -32.32 -18.20 5.62
CA GLN A 365 -32.73 -16.80 5.72
C GLN A 365 -33.03 -16.17 4.36
N PRO A 366 -34.07 -15.31 4.25
CA PRO A 366 -34.99 -14.91 5.32
C PRO A 366 -36.07 -15.99 5.62
N ILE A 367 -36.23 -16.39 6.89
CA ILE A 367 -37.16 -17.47 7.31
C ILE A 367 -38.05 -17.08 8.49
N THR A 368 -39.32 -17.48 8.49
CA THR A 368 -40.30 -17.14 9.53
C THR A 368 -40.30 -18.14 10.70
N ARG A 369 -40.78 -17.73 11.88
CA ARG A 369 -40.90 -18.60 13.08
C ARG A 369 -41.69 -19.88 12.78
N THR A 370 -42.76 -19.75 12.01
CA THR A 370 -43.61 -20.88 11.58
C THR A 370 -42.85 -21.84 10.67
N GLU A 371 -42.03 -21.35 9.75
CA GLU A 371 -41.22 -22.18 8.85
C GLU A 371 -40.10 -22.90 9.61
N ILE A 372 -39.46 -22.24 10.58
CA ILE A 372 -38.46 -22.87 11.46
C ILE A 372 -39.08 -24.06 12.22
N THR A 373 -40.25 -23.84 12.84
CA THR A 373 -40.98 -24.90 13.57
C THR A 373 -41.37 -26.05 12.65
N ALA A 374 -41.77 -25.76 11.41
CA ALA A 374 -42.07 -26.77 10.40
C ALA A 374 -40.83 -27.58 9.99
N ARG A 375 -39.68 -26.94 9.78
CA ARG A 375 -38.41 -27.61 9.42
C ARG A 375 -37.88 -28.52 10.52
N ARG A 376 -38.01 -28.10 11.78
CA ARG A 376 -37.58 -28.91 12.93
C ARG A 376 -38.58 -29.98 13.35
N MET A 377 -39.82 -29.91 12.84
CA MET A 377 -40.95 -30.74 13.29
C MET A 377 -41.19 -30.67 14.81
N ALA A 378 -40.77 -29.58 15.46
CA ALA A 378 -40.82 -29.37 16.90
C ALA A 378 -40.89 -27.88 17.23
N ASP A 379 -41.55 -27.54 18.35
CA ASP A 379 -41.65 -26.14 18.80
C ASP A 379 -40.25 -25.53 19.01
N SER A 380 -40.08 -24.33 18.48
CA SER A 380 -38.82 -23.60 18.38
C SER A 380 -38.89 -22.19 18.95
N ASP A 381 -40.04 -21.77 19.51
CA ASP A 381 -40.26 -20.40 19.98
C ASP A 381 -39.27 -20.00 21.08
N ARG A 382 -39.01 -20.91 22.03
CA ARG A 382 -38.04 -20.66 23.12
C ARG A 382 -36.62 -20.46 22.58
N GLN A 383 -36.20 -21.26 21.60
CA GLN A 383 -34.87 -21.20 21.00
C GLN A 383 -34.72 -19.91 20.17
N VAL A 384 -35.73 -19.55 19.39
CA VAL A 384 -35.77 -18.28 18.65
C VAL A 384 -35.67 -17.10 19.62
N GLN A 385 -36.39 -17.14 20.75
CA GLN A 385 -36.33 -16.08 21.75
C GLN A 385 -34.95 -15.96 22.39
N ILE A 386 -34.24 -17.08 22.61
CA ILE A 386 -32.85 -17.07 23.07
C ILE A 386 -31.94 -16.42 22.02
N LEU A 387 -32.05 -16.79 20.75
CA LEU A 387 -31.24 -16.20 19.67
C LEU A 387 -31.49 -14.69 19.52
N LEU A 388 -32.75 -14.25 19.62
CA LEU A 388 -33.12 -12.83 19.60
C LEU A 388 -32.56 -12.08 20.82
N ARG A 389 -32.66 -12.65 22.02
CA ARG A 389 -32.13 -12.07 23.26
C ARG A 389 -30.61 -11.85 23.18
N HIS A 390 -29.89 -12.79 22.56
CA HIS A 390 -28.46 -12.70 22.35
C HIS A 390 -28.06 -11.92 21.08
N ARG A 391 -29.04 -11.34 20.37
CA ARG A 391 -28.85 -10.57 19.13
C ARG A 391 -28.12 -11.35 18.04
N LEU A 392 -28.23 -12.68 18.04
CA LEU A 392 -27.65 -13.53 17.01
C LEU A 392 -28.52 -13.54 15.74
N VAL A 393 -29.83 -13.40 15.93
CA VAL A 393 -30.80 -13.18 14.86
C VAL A 393 -31.58 -11.91 15.13
N ARG A 394 -32.16 -11.33 14.09
CA ARG A 394 -33.06 -10.18 14.16
C ARG A 394 -34.24 -10.38 13.23
N GLU A 395 -35.33 -9.67 13.52
CA GLU A 395 -36.49 -9.61 12.65
C GLU A 395 -36.21 -8.67 11.46
N GLU A 396 -36.68 -9.03 10.27
CA GLU A 396 -36.56 -8.26 9.02
C GLU A 396 -37.96 -7.91 8.48
N PRO A 397 -38.60 -6.84 8.98
CA PRO A 397 -39.97 -6.48 8.60
C PRO A 397 -40.11 -6.16 7.10
N ARG A 398 -39.03 -5.73 6.44
CA ARG A 398 -39.05 -5.37 5.01
C ARG A 398 -39.21 -6.58 4.09
N ALA A 399 -38.84 -7.77 4.57
CA ALA A 399 -39.01 -9.02 3.85
C ALA A 399 -40.33 -9.74 4.20
N ALA A 400 -41.19 -9.12 5.02
CA ALA A 400 -42.42 -9.75 5.46
C ALA A 400 -43.44 -9.87 4.33
N VAL A 401 -43.91 -11.10 4.11
CA VAL A 401 -45.03 -11.38 3.21
C VAL A 401 -46.34 -11.34 4.02
N PRO A 402 -47.40 -10.65 3.54
CA PRO A 402 -48.68 -10.62 4.24
C PRO A 402 -49.18 -12.03 4.61
N GLY A 403 -49.44 -12.26 5.89
CA GLY A 403 -49.96 -13.53 6.41
C GLY A 403 -48.92 -14.59 6.79
N ARG A 404 -47.61 -14.36 6.56
CA ARG A 404 -46.53 -15.33 6.91
C ARG A 404 -45.73 -14.98 8.18
N GLY A 405 -46.11 -13.91 8.88
CA GLY A 405 -45.33 -13.41 10.02
C GLY A 405 -44.04 -12.72 9.60
N ILE A 406 -43.27 -12.23 10.57
CA ILE A 406 -42.04 -11.47 10.30
C ILE A 406 -40.87 -12.45 10.14
N PRO A 407 -40.11 -12.40 9.03
CA PRO A 407 -38.97 -13.28 8.84
C PRO A 407 -37.77 -12.86 9.70
N LEU A 408 -36.92 -13.83 9.96
CA LEU A 408 -35.69 -13.72 10.75
C LEU A 408 -34.48 -13.81 9.83
N VAL A 409 -33.45 -13.03 10.17
CA VAL A 409 -32.14 -13.01 9.51
C VAL A 409 -31.04 -12.96 10.56
N THR A 410 -29.84 -13.43 10.21
CA THR A 410 -28.64 -13.36 11.03
C THR A 410 -28.16 -11.92 11.18
N THR A 411 -27.52 -11.62 12.30
CA THR A 411 -26.87 -10.32 12.53
C THR A 411 -25.36 -10.38 12.26
N ASP A 412 -24.74 -9.22 12.08
CA ASP A 412 -23.28 -9.08 11.98
C ASP A 412 -22.54 -9.64 13.20
N LEU A 413 -23.21 -9.70 14.36
CA LEU A 413 -22.63 -10.25 15.59
C LEU A 413 -22.26 -11.74 15.41
N VAL A 414 -23.03 -12.47 14.61
CA VAL A 414 -22.73 -13.87 14.29
C VAL A 414 -21.44 -13.94 13.49
N LEU A 415 -21.35 -13.19 12.39
CA LEU A 415 -20.15 -13.14 11.54
C LEU A 415 -18.91 -12.76 12.34
N ARG A 416 -19.03 -11.77 13.22
CA ARG A 416 -17.97 -11.41 14.18
C ARG A 416 -17.56 -12.60 15.00
N ARG A 417 -18.47 -13.25 15.73
CA ARG A 417 -18.16 -14.41 16.59
C ARG A 417 -17.41 -15.53 15.88
N PHE A 418 -17.69 -15.77 14.60
CA PHE A 418 -16.96 -16.77 13.81
C PHE A 418 -15.68 -16.24 13.14
N GLY A 419 -15.46 -14.93 13.15
CA GLY A 419 -14.33 -14.30 12.46
C GLY A 419 -14.48 -14.32 10.93
N LEU A 420 -15.71 -14.38 10.43
CA LEU A 420 -16.02 -14.52 9.00
C LEU A 420 -16.46 -13.20 8.37
N ARG A 421 -16.28 -13.09 7.06
CA ARG A 421 -16.50 -11.84 6.33
C ARG A 421 -17.89 -11.69 5.76
N SER A 422 -18.53 -12.82 5.44
CA SER A 422 -19.81 -12.83 4.76
C SER A 422 -20.71 -13.96 5.25
N ILE A 423 -22.01 -13.81 4.99
CA ILE A 423 -23.01 -14.87 5.22
C ILE A 423 -22.67 -16.12 4.40
N ALA A 424 -22.15 -15.97 3.17
CA ALA A 424 -21.77 -17.10 2.33
C ALA A 424 -20.64 -17.93 2.98
N GLU A 425 -19.63 -17.26 3.54
CA GLU A 425 -18.57 -17.93 4.31
C GLU A 425 -19.12 -18.63 5.55
N LEU A 426 -20.10 -18.02 6.24
CA LEU A 426 -20.76 -18.65 7.38
C LEU A 426 -21.55 -19.91 6.99
N GLN A 427 -22.26 -19.87 5.86
CA GLN A 427 -22.98 -21.02 5.33
C GLN A 427 -22.02 -22.15 4.97
N ASP A 428 -20.92 -21.84 4.27
CA ASP A 428 -19.89 -22.81 3.90
C ASP A 428 -19.20 -23.42 5.14
N TYR A 429 -18.90 -22.57 6.14
CA TYR A 429 -18.35 -23.01 7.41
C TYR A 429 -19.25 -24.03 8.10
N LEU A 430 -20.55 -23.74 8.20
CA LEU A 430 -21.52 -24.63 8.85
C LEU A 430 -21.73 -25.93 8.07
N LEU A 431 -21.72 -25.89 6.74
CA LEU A 431 -21.83 -27.09 5.90
C LEU A 431 -20.60 -27.99 6.04
N THR A 432 -19.41 -27.41 6.08
CA THR A 432 -18.13 -28.13 6.22
C THR A 432 -17.97 -28.76 7.60
N HIS A 433 -18.42 -28.07 8.66
CA HIS A 433 -18.28 -28.51 10.04
C HIS A 433 -19.53 -29.23 10.58
N ALA A 434 -20.49 -29.58 9.72
CA ALA A 434 -21.75 -30.21 10.08
C ALA A 434 -21.59 -31.61 10.73
N GLN A 435 -20.45 -32.29 10.54
CA GLN A 435 -20.22 -33.64 11.07
C GLN A 435 -19.66 -33.68 12.51
N GLY A 436 -19.44 -32.53 13.16
CA GLY A 436 -18.85 -32.44 14.50
C GLY A 436 -19.59 -31.48 15.44
N LEU A 437 -20.92 -31.57 15.49
CA LEU A 437 -21.79 -30.67 16.26
C LEU A 437 -21.63 -30.76 17.80
N GLU A 438 -20.77 -31.65 18.32
CA GLU A 438 -20.55 -31.85 19.77
C GLU A 438 -19.67 -30.76 20.43
N GLU A 439 -18.90 -29.96 19.68
CA GLU A 439 -17.95 -28.99 20.26
C GLU A 439 -18.15 -27.53 19.80
N ALA A 440 -19.30 -27.19 19.20
CA ALA A 440 -19.57 -25.86 18.65
C ALA A 440 -19.81 -24.78 19.74
N ARG A 441 -18.82 -24.52 20.59
CA ARG A 441 -18.75 -23.30 21.39
C ARG A 441 -18.52 -22.12 20.44
N LEU A 442 -19.44 -21.16 20.44
CA LEU A 442 -19.22 -19.89 19.75
C LEU A 442 -17.92 -19.26 20.28
N PRO A 443 -16.93 -18.97 19.42
CA PRO A 443 -15.70 -18.32 19.86
C PRO A 443 -16.03 -17.01 20.57
N PHE A 444 -15.38 -16.79 21.71
CA PHE A 444 -15.51 -15.53 22.43
C PHE A 444 -14.67 -14.46 21.73
N LEU A 445 -15.31 -13.37 21.33
CA LEU A 445 -14.64 -12.14 20.93
C LEU A 445 -14.94 -11.05 21.96
N ALA A 446 -13.87 -10.46 22.51
CA ALA A 446 -13.99 -9.21 23.23
C ALA A 446 -14.13 -8.09 22.20
N ASP A 447 -15.36 -7.78 21.82
CA ASP A 447 -15.63 -6.51 21.14
C ASP A 447 -15.31 -5.36 22.11
N GLY A 448 -14.56 -4.37 21.61
CA GLY A 448 -14.24 -3.17 22.34
C GLY A 448 -15.51 -2.47 22.80
N PHE A 449 -15.66 -2.39 24.11
CA PHE A 449 -16.53 -1.49 24.85
C PHE A 449 -16.70 -0.10 24.19
N ASN A 450 -17.69 0.10 23.31
CA ASN A 450 -18.43 1.36 23.17
C ASN A 450 -19.66 1.30 22.25
N ASP A 451 -20.62 0.39 22.47
CA ASP A 451 -21.98 0.63 21.96
C ASP A 451 -22.66 1.63 22.91
N GLY A 452 -22.31 2.91 22.76
CA GLY A 452 -22.98 4.01 23.43
C GLY A 452 -24.49 3.87 23.26
N GLY A 453 -25.20 3.88 24.39
CA GLY A 453 -26.64 3.78 24.43
C GLY A 453 -27.28 4.91 23.61
N ALA A 454 -27.84 4.55 22.46
CA ALA A 454 -28.94 5.29 21.85
C ALA A 454 -30.24 4.53 22.15
N MET A 455 -30.61 4.49 23.43
CA MET A 455 -32.02 4.40 23.80
C MET A 455 -32.60 5.80 23.61
N ASN A 456 -33.18 6.08 22.43
CA ASN A 456 -34.19 7.13 22.30
C ASN A 456 -35.54 6.47 21.98
N SER A 457 -36.29 6.24 23.06
CA SER A 457 -37.74 6.40 23.19
C SER A 457 -38.61 5.99 21.99
N CYS A 458 -39.00 4.72 21.95
CA CYS A 458 -40.34 4.33 21.51
C CYS A 458 -41.09 3.82 22.74
N ILE A 459 -41.72 4.73 23.49
CA ILE A 459 -42.84 4.39 24.37
C ILE A 459 -43.99 5.32 24.03
N HIS A 460 -45.11 4.69 23.69
CA HIS A 460 -46.45 5.25 23.58
C HIS A 460 -46.79 6.20 24.71
N GLU A 461 -47.36 7.36 24.38
CA GLU A 461 -48.52 7.88 25.11
C GLU A 461 -49.60 8.23 24.10
N SER A 462 -50.64 7.40 24.09
CA SER A 462 -51.94 7.75 23.56
C SER A 462 -52.73 8.46 24.66
N SER A 463 -53.46 9.50 24.25
CA SER A 463 -54.67 10.07 24.87
C SER A 463 -54.53 11.22 25.88
N ASN A 464 -55.02 12.39 25.44
CA ASN A 464 -56.11 13.22 26.00
C ASN A 464 -55.82 14.73 26.21
N SER A 465 -56.86 15.50 25.84
CA SER A 465 -57.12 16.93 26.12
C SER A 465 -56.35 17.90 25.21
N THR A 466 -56.95 18.73 24.36
CA THR A 466 -58.24 19.45 24.41
C THR A 466 -58.69 19.81 23.00
#